data_AF-A0A410DPV9-F1
#
_entry.id   AF-A0A410DPV9-F1
#
_cell.length_a   1.000
_cell.length_b   1.000
_cell.length_c   1.000
_cell.angle_alpha   90.00
_cell.angle_beta   90.00
_cell.angle_gamma   90.00
#
_symmetry.space_group_name_H-M   'P 1'
#
loop_
_entity.id
_entity.type
_entity.pdbx_description
1 polymer ?
#
loop_
_entity_poly.entity_id
_entity_poly.type
_entity_poly.pdbx_seq_one_letter_code
_entity_poly.pdbx_strand_id
1 'polypeptide(L)'
;MDDIDKALEDWKRRVDEKTKSIVSQFDKGIVKAAFFAEGKAKENAMNEIYNTPVPTTKSGKPKWKRTGLYKASIGSGINPDKEHSGILFNSVPYAKHLEFGTSRGIKGKYILTNAITKNVADIKNIIKQHIREVTK
;
A
#
# COMPACT_ATOMS: atom_id res chain seq x y z
N MET A 1 -12.59 6.47 -49.24
CA MET A 1 -12.18 6.67 -47.84
C MET A 1 -11.91 8.14 -47.73
N ASP A 2 -12.95 8.88 -47.34
CA ASP A 2 -13.01 10.34 -47.41
C ASP A 2 -12.03 10.95 -46.40
N ASP A 3 -11.61 12.19 -46.60
CA ASP A 3 -10.74 12.91 -45.66
C ASP A 3 -11.30 12.97 -44.23
N ILE A 4 -12.62 12.81 -44.09
CA ILE A 4 -13.33 12.68 -42.81
C ILE A 4 -12.95 11.36 -42.10
N ASP A 5 -12.89 10.24 -42.82
CA ASP A 5 -12.52 8.93 -42.24
C ASP A 5 -11.10 8.96 -41.70
N LYS A 6 -10.16 9.54 -42.47
CA LYS A 6 -8.76 9.70 -42.04
C LYS A 6 -8.63 10.62 -40.83
N ALA A 7 -9.38 11.72 -40.79
CA ALA A 7 -9.40 12.64 -39.65
C ALA A 7 -9.97 11.98 -38.38
N LEU A 8 -11.01 11.15 -38.52
CA LEU A 8 -11.58 10.36 -37.43
C LEU A 8 -10.60 9.31 -36.90
N GLU A 9 -9.92 8.58 -37.79
CA GLU A 9 -8.90 7.61 -37.42
C GLU A 9 -7.71 8.26 -36.68
N ASP A 10 -7.22 9.40 -37.17
CA ASP A 10 -6.13 10.11 -36.49
C ASP A 10 -6.56 10.66 -35.13
N TRP A 11 -7.78 11.20 -35.03
CA TRP A 11 -8.33 11.62 -33.73
C TRP A 11 -8.41 10.45 -32.76
N LYS A 12 -8.96 9.31 -33.19
CA LYS A 12 -9.08 8.10 -32.35
C LYS A 12 -7.71 7.61 -31.88
N ARG A 13 -6.72 7.56 -32.78
CA ARG A 13 -5.34 7.19 -32.44
C ARG A 13 -4.75 8.08 -31.35
N ARG A 14 -4.89 9.41 -31.48
CA ARG A 14 -4.38 10.38 -30.48
C ARG A 14 -5.07 10.22 -29.13
N VAL A 15 -6.37 9.94 -29.13
CA VAL A 15 -7.15 9.66 -27.90
C VAL A 15 -6.66 8.38 -27.22
N ASP A 16 -6.46 7.30 -27.99
CA ASP A 16 -5.96 6.03 -27.48
C ASP A 16 -4.54 6.15 -26.90
N GLU A 17 -3.65 6.87 -27.60
CA GLU A 17 -2.29 7.16 -27.14
C GLU A 17 -2.30 7.96 -25.84
N LYS A 18 -3.13 9.00 -25.74
CA LYS A 18 -3.26 9.80 -24.53
C LYS A 18 -3.81 8.96 -23.37
N THR A 19 -4.78 8.10 -23.64
CA THR A 19 -5.37 7.19 -22.65
C THR A 19 -4.35 6.22 -22.09
N LYS A 20 -3.57 5.56 -22.95
CA LYS A 20 -2.46 4.67 -22.54
C LYS A 20 -1.43 5.39 -21.68
N SER A 21 -1.11 6.64 -22.03
CA SER A 21 -0.15 7.43 -21.28
C SER A 21 -0.66 7.80 -19.88
N ILE A 22 -1.93 8.18 -19.77
CA ILE A 22 -2.60 8.45 -18.47
C ILE A 22 -2.63 7.18 -17.61
N VAL A 23 -3.03 6.04 -18.19
CA VAL A 23 -3.07 4.73 -17.52
C VAL A 23 -1.70 4.37 -16.95
N SER A 24 -0.64 4.48 -17.75
CA SER A 24 0.72 4.18 -17.31
C SER A 24 1.16 5.02 -16.12
N GLN A 25 0.84 6.33 -16.11
CA GLN A 25 1.17 7.18 -14.96
C GLN A 25 0.29 6.91 -13.75
N PHE A 26 -0.97 6.57 -13.95
CA PHE A 26 -1.86 6.16 -12.88
C PHE A 26 -1.31 4.93 -12.16
N ASP A 27 -0.83 3.92 -12.89
CA ASP A 27 -0.20 2.73 -12.31
C ASP A 27 1.07 3.07 -11.52
N LYS A 28 1.95 3.92 -12.06
CA LYS A 28 3.12 4.42 -11.31
C LYS A 28 2.72 5.15 -10.03
N GLY A 29 1.66 5.96 -10.09
CA GLY A 29 1.09 6.64 -8.94
C GLY A 29 0.57 5.66 -7.89
N ILE A 30 -0.11 4.60 -8.31
CA ILE A 30 -0.59 3.51 -7.44
C ILE A 30 0.57 2.80 -6.74
N VAL A 31 1.64 2.47 -7.46
CA VAL A 31 2.84 1.83 -6.89
C VAL A 31 3.45 2.70 -5.81
N LYS A 32 3.64 3.98 -6.10
CA LYS A 32 4.22 4.92 -5.15
C LYS A 32 3.33 5.10 -3.92
N ALA A 33 2.02 5.14 -4.12
CA ALA A 33 1.05 5.17 -3.03
C ALA A 33 1.12 3.90 -2.16
N ALA A 34 1.35 2.72 -2.77
CA ALA A 34 1.52 1.47 -2.05
C ALA A 34 2.79 1.49 -1.17
N PHE A 35 3.93 1.96 -1.69
CA PHE A 35 5.16 2.15 -0.88
C PHE A 35 4.97 3.15 0.25
N PHE A 36 4.25 4.24 0.01
CA PHE A 36 3.92 5.20 1.05
C PHE A 36 3.07 4.56 2.16
N ALA A 37 2.03 3.81 1.79
CA ALA A 37 1.18 3.09 2.74
C ALA A 37 1.97 2.02 3.52
N GLU A 38 2.92 1.34 2.88
CA GLU A 38 3.84 0.39 3.53
C GLU A 38 4.69 1.09 4.60
N GLY A 39 5.27 2.24 4.28
CA GLY A 39 6.03 3.05 5.23
C GLY A 39 5.18 3.45 6.44
N LYS A 40 3.93 3.90 6.19
CA LYS A 40 2.98 4.24 7.27
C LYS A 40 2.56 3.04 8.09
N ALA A 41 2.40 1.87 7.49
CA ALA A 41 2.11 0.64 8.22
C ALA A 41 3.29 0.23 9.12
N LYS A 42 4.53 0.34 8.63
CA LYS A 42 5.73 0.08 9.43
C LYS A 42 5.89 1.08 10.57
N GLU A 43 5.58 2.36 10.33
CA GLU A 43 5.56 3.40 11.36
C GLU A 43 4.51 3.13 12.45
N ASN A 44 3.28 2.80 12.05
CA ASN A 44 2.21 2.41 12.98
C ASN A 44 2.61 1.19 13.81
N ALA A 45 3.25 0.18 13.19
CA ALA A 45 3.78 -0.97 13.91
C ALA A 45 4.84 -0.57 14.94
N MET A 46 5.75 0.34 14.59
CA MET A 46 6.73 0.85 15.56
C MET A 46 6.04 1.47 16.77
N ASN A 47 5.08 2.34 16.54
CA ASN A 47 4.42 3.08 17.63
C ASN A 47 3.52 2.19 18.49
N GLU A 48 2.74 1.31 17.87
CA GLU A 48 1.71 0.53 18.57
C GLU A 48 2.21 -0.82 19.12
N ILE A 49 3.36 -1.32 18.63
CA ILE A 49 3.88 -2.65 18.99
C ILE A 49 5.28 -2.56 19.59
N TYR A 50 6.22 -1.94 18.88
CA TYR A 50 7.64 -1.99 19.26
C TYR A 50 8.04 -0.92 20.27
N ASN A 51 7.36 0.21 20.33
CA ASN A 51 7.63 1.27 21.31
C ASN A 51 6.81 1.12 22.60
N THR A 52 5.80 0.25 22.59
CA THR A 52 4.95 0.00 23.76
C THR A 52 5.62 -1.00 24.71
N PRO A 53 5.75 -0.71 26.02
CA PRO A 53 6.37 -1.62 27.00
C PRO A 53 5.79 -3.03 26.94
N VAL A 54 6.65 -4.04 27.06
CA VAL A 54 6.22 -5.44 27.07
C VAL A 54 5.53 -5.74 28.41
N PRO A 55 4.22 -6.08 28.43
CA PRO A 55 3.51 -6.54 29.60
C PRO A 55 4.19 -7.75 30.23
N THR A 56 4.27 -7.74 31.55
CA THR A 56 4.83 -8.82 32.35
C THR A 56 3.74 -9.60 33.08
N THR A 57 4.03 -10.84 33.46
CA THR A 57 3.23 -11.62 34.40
C THR A 57 3.40 -11.09 35.81
N LYS A 58 2.60 -11.57 36.78
CA LYS A 58 2.76 -11.23 38.20
C LYS A 58 4.16 -11.57 38.74
N SER A 59 4.87 -12.49 38.11
CA SER A 59 6.25 -12.89 38.43
C SER A 59 7.33 -12.08 37.67
N GLY A 60 6.95 -11.01 36.97
CA GLY A 60 7.88 -10.17 36.22
C GLY A 60 8.36 -10.75 34.88
N LYS A 61 7.94 -11.96 34.50
CA LYS A 61 8.32 -12.56 33.22
C LYS A 61 7.57 -11.88 32.06
N PRO A 62 8.23 -11.55 30.94
CA PRO A 62 7.56 -11.00 29.77
C PRO A 62 6.46 -11.96 29.26
N LYS A 63 5.27 -11.43 28.95
CA LYS A 63 4.18 -12.23 28.37
C LYS A 63 4.43 -12.59 26.90
N TRP A 64 5.35 -11.90 26.23
CA TRP A 64 5.70 -12.11 24.82
C TRP A 64 7.12 -11.62 24.53
N LYS A 65 7.64 -11.95 23.33
CA LYS A 65 8.99 -11.63 22.86
C LYS A 65 8.90 -10.87 21.53
N ARG A 66 9.68 -9.78 21.40
CA ARG A 66 9.84 -9.02 20.15
C ARG A 66 10.84 -9.74 19.24
N THR A 67 10.50 -9.93 17.97
CA THR A 67 11.38 -10.60 17.00
C THR A 67 11.67 -9.75 15.76
N GLY A 68 10.95 -8.64 15.55
CA GLY A 68 11.03 -7.79 14.37
C GLY A 68 10.32 -8.37 13.14
N LEU A 69 9.81 -9.60 13.21
CA LEU A 69 9.30 -10.32 12.04
C LEU A 69 8.01 -9.72 11.50
N TYR A 70 7.14 -9.15 12.35
CA TYR A 70 5.93 -8.48 11.88
C TYR A 70 6.24 -7.22 11.06
N LYS A 71 7.26 -6.43 11.44
CA LYS A 71 7.69 -5.28 10.64
C LYS A 71 8.29 -5.70 9.31
N ALA A 72 9.10 -6.76 9.32
CA ALA A 72 9.76 -7.29 8.14
C ALA A 72 8.77 -7.91 7.14
N SER A 73 7.62 -8.40 7.61
CA SER A 73 6.61 -9.05 6.78
C SER A 73 5.63 -8.09 6.09
N ILE A 74 5.63 -6.81 6.46
CA ILE A 74 4.83 -5.78 5.78
C ILE A 74 5.54 -5.40 4.48
N GLY A 75 4.85 -5.59 3.37
CA GLY A 75 5.35 -5.27 2.04
C GLY A 75 4.25 -4.76 1.12
N SER A 76 4.66 -4.12 0.04
CA SER A 76 3.78 -3.67 -1.02
C SER A 76 4.28 -4.12 -2.39
N GLY A 77 3.38 -4.17 -3.36
CA GLY A 77 3.69 -4.61 -4.71
C GLY A 77 2.55 -4.37 -5.68
N ILE A 78 2.72 -4.87 -6.90
CA ILE A 78 1.72 -4.87 -7.96
C ILE A 78 1.35 -6.31 -8.26
N ASN A 79 0.10 -6.58 -8.59
CA ASN A 79 -0.23 -7.83 -9.25
C ASN A 79 0.09 -7.70 -10.76
N PRO A 80 1.08 -8.45 -11.30
CA PRO A 80 1.46 -8.34 -12.71
C PRO A 80 0.31 -8.71 -13.66
N ASP A 81 -0.67 -9.48 -13.20
CA ASP A 81 -1.80 -9.96 -13.99
C ASP A 81 -3.03 -9.05 -13.91
N LYS A 82 -2.96 -7.94 -13.15
CA LYS A 82 -4.06 -6.98 -13.00
C LYS A 82 -3.57 -5.55 -13.14
N GLU A 83 -4.19 -4.82 -14.05
CA GLU A 83 -4.03 -3.36 -14.11
C GLU A 83 -4.50 -2.72 -12.79
N HIS A 84 -3.92 -1.57 -12.45
CA HIS A 84 -4.36 -0.74 -11.33
C HIS A 84 -4.32 -1.43 -9.95
N SER A 85 -3.36 -2.33 -9.75
CA SER A 85 -3.37 -3.28 -8.64
C SER A 85 -2.27 -3.03 -7.60
N GLY A 86 -2.25 -1.84 -7.00
CA GLY A 86 -1.40 -1.59 -5.83
C GLY A 86 -1.88 -2.44 -4.64
N ILE A 87 -1.02 -3.33 -4.15
CA ILE A 87 -1.32 -4.23 -3.04
C ILE A 87 -0.42 -3.89 -1.87
N LEU A 88 -1.03 -3.75 -0.69
CA LEU A 88 -0.34 -3.78 0.58
C LEU A 88 -0.65 -5.13 1.25
N PHE A 89 0.37 -5.89 1.60
CA PHE A 89 0.22 -7.21 2.20
C PHE A 89 1.06 -7.35 3.47
N ASN A 90 0.71 -8.35 4.26
CA ASN A 90 1.52 -8.82 5.37
C ASN A 90 1.64 -10.34 5.27
N SER A 91 2.87 -10.84 5.09
CA SER A 91 3.15 -12.27 4.90
C SER A 91 3.10 -13.09 6.19
N VAL A 92 2.72 -12.49 7.32
CA VAL A 92 2.53 -13.19 8.59
C VAL A 92 1.04 -13.28 8.90
N PRO A 93 0.27 -14.19 8.28
CA PRO A 93 -1.15 -14.29 8.55
C PRO A 93 -1.45 -15.06 9.86
N TYR A 94 -0.56 -15.94 10.37
CA TYR A 94 -0.92 -16.87 11.47
C TYR A 94 0.20 -17.30 12.41
N ALA A 95 1.26 -16.52 12.57
CA ALA A 95 2.33 -16.93 13.48
C ALA A 95 1.95 -16.70 14.95
N LYS A 96 1.24 -17.67 15.54
CA LYS A 96 0.98 -17.81 16.98
C LYS A 96 2.27 -17.73 17.83
N HIS A 97 3.44 -17.77 17.18
CA HIS A 97 4.76 -17.88 17.78
C HIS A 97 5.74 -16.76 17.39
N LEU A 98 5.44 -15.91 16.39
CA LEU A 98 6.50 -15.02 15.89
C LEU A 98 6.61 -13.70 16.63
N GLU A 99 5.56 -13.18 17.27
CA GLU A 99 5.74 -12.09 18.25
C GLU A 99 4.65 -12.06 19.31
N PHE A 100 3.45 -12.53 18.96
CA PHE A 100 2.31 -12.47 19.82
C PHE A 100 1.29 -13.55 19.47
N GLY A 101 1.20 -14.60 20.26
CA GLY A 101 0.15 -15.59 20.08
C GLY A 101 -1.21 -14.94 20.14
N THR A 102 -1.91 -14.85 19.01
CA THR A 102 -3.36 -14.58 18.75
C THR A 102 -4.18 -13.85 19.83
N SER A 103 -3.57 -13.01 20.65
CA SER A 103 -4.21 -12.49 21.84
C SER A 103 -4.98 -11.25 21.45
N ARG A 104 -6.17 -11.10 22.04
CA ARG A 104 -7.10 -9.97 21.86
C ARG A 104 -6.48 -8.57 22.14
N GLY A 105 -5.18 -8.46 22.42
CA GLY A 105 -4.46 -7.23 22.73
C GLY A 105 -3.53 -6.69 21.65
N ILE A 106 -3.27 -7.40 20.53
CA ILE A 106 -2.38 -6.89 19.48
C ILE A 106 -3.20 -6.26 18.38
N LYS A 107 -3.10 -4.93 18.29
CA LYS A 107 -3.74 -4.09 17.28
C LYS A 107 -3.20 -4.32 15.85
N GLY A 108 -2.39 -5.36 15.64
CA GLY A 108 -1.81 -5.73 14.34
C GLY A 108 -2.82 -5.88 13.21
N LYS A 109 -4.06 -6.29 13.54
CA LYS A 109 -5.17 -6.33 12.57
C LYS A 109 -5.46 -4.96 11.93
N TYR A 110 -5.28 -3.87 12.67
CA TYR A 110 -5.65 -2.53 12.25
C TYR A 110 -4.48 -1.72 11.69
N ILE A 111 -3.23 -2.21 11.78
CA ILE A 111 -2.03 -1.47 11.35
C ILE A 111 -2.08 -1.14 9.86
N LEU A 112 -2.37 -2.14 9.02
CA LEU A 112 -2.48 -1.95 7.57
C LEU A 112 -3.69 -1.07 7.23
N THR A 113 -4.84 -1.35 7.83
CA THR A 113 -6.06 -0.57 7.60
C THR A 113 -5.88 0.89 8.00
N ASN A 114 -5.24 1.18 9.13
CA ASN A 114 -4.95 2.54 9.59
C ASN A 114 -3.98 3.27 8.66
N ALA A 115 -2.97 2.57 8.13
CA ALA A 115 -2.02 3.16 7.19
C ALA A 115 -2.72 3.67 5.93
N ILE A 116 -3.76 2.97 5.47
CA ILE A 116 -4.54 3.38 4.30
C ILE A 116 -5.59 4.43 4.69
N THR A 117 -6.48 4.11 5.64
CA THR A 117 -7.66 4.92 5.98
C THR A 117 -7.32 6.30 6.53
N LYS A 118 -6.24 6.43 7.31
CA LYS A 118 -5.82 7.73 7.86
C LYS A 118 -5.07 8.61 6.87
N ASN A 119 -4.57 8.06 5.77
CA ASN A 119 -3.75 8.78 4.79
C ASN A 119 -4.37 8.80 3.38
N VAL A 120 -5.70 8.66 3.28
CA VAL A 120 -6.42 8.63 1.99
C VAL A 120 -6.18 9.89 1.16
N ALA A 121 -6.10 11.06 1.80
CA ALA A 121 -5.86 12.33 1.11
C ALA A 121 -4.46 12.34 0.45
N ASP A 122 -3.44 11.92 1.17
CA ASP A 122 -2.06 11.87 0.68
C ASP A 122 -1.90 10.84 -0.44
N ILE A 123 -2.50 9.65 -0.27
CA ILE A 123 -2.56 8.61 -1.30
C ILE A 123 -3.16 9.16 -2.59
N LYS A 124 -4.32 9.84 -2.50
CA LYS A 124 -4.96 10.48 -3.65
C LYS A 124 -4.07 11.54 -4.28
N ASN A 125 -3.35 12.33 -3.48
CA ASN A 125 -2.46 13.37 -3.98
C ASN A 125 -1.24 12.78 -4.71
N ILE A 126 -0.63 11.71 -4.19
CA ILE A 126 0.49 11.00 -4.84
C ILE A 126 0.08 10.50 -6.23
N ILE A 127 -1.10 9.88 -6.34
CA ILE A 127 -1.64 9.38 -7.61
C ILE A 127 -1.89 10.55 -8.58
N LYS A 128 -2.57 11.61 -8.10
CA LYS A 128 -2.87 12.80 -8.92
C LYS A 128 -1.62 13.48 -9.46
N GLN A 129 -0.54 13.54 -8.68
CA GLN A 129 0.71 14.15 -9.11
C GLN A 129 1.30 13.44 -10.34
N HIS A 130 1.25 12.10 -10.40
CA HIS A 130 1.77 11.35 -11.55
C HIS A 130 0.91 11.54 -12.80
N ILE A 131 -0.42 11.56 -12.67
CA ILE A 131 -1.31 11.83 -13.81
C ILE A 131 -1.04 13.22 -14.39
N ARG A 132 -0.79 14.23 -13.52
CA ARG A 132 -0.55 15.62 -13.93
C ARG A 132 0.71 15.80 -14.77
N GLU A 133 1.69 14.91 -14.70
CA GLU A 133 2.91 14.98 -15.51
C GLU A 133 2.62 14.85 -17.00
N VAL A 134 1.53 14.17 -17.39
CA VAL A 134 1.16 13.96 -18.79
C VAL A 134 0.08 14.91 -19.29
N THR A 135 -0.62 15.61 -18.38
CA THR A 135 -1.72 16.53 -18.75
C THR A 135 -1.28 17.99 -18.86
N LYS A 136 0.01 18.27 -18.63
CA LYS A 136 0.65 19.55 -19.00
C LYS A 136 0.92 19.58 -20.50
#